data_AF-A0A8J3GCR1-F1
#
_entry.id   AF-A0A8J3GCR1-F1
#
_cell.length_a   1.000
_cell.length_b   1.000
_cell.length_c   1.000
_cell.angle_alpha   90.00
_cell.angle_beta   90.00
_cell.angle_gamma   90.00
#
_symmetry.space_group_name_H-M   'P 1'
#
loop_
_entity.id
_entity.type
_entity.pdbx_description
1 polymer ?
#
loop_
_entity_poly.entity_id
_entity_poly.type
_entity_poly.pdbx_seq_one_letter_code
_entity_poly.pdbx_strand_id
1 'polypeptide(L)'
;MKNPILKSNSAIAALASILLVSLSAHAAVVTWDNGSTDGDWDTPENWDPTGIPAANDKVIINNGDSVSKTGSVFFNDIIGTSDDGLSLTNGTLTISGDFTSFTGGGSSSSVNSQIGVDGGATTATLNIDGTLNIGNTNNTSSSSASMSIFGGSLVSTNIFQGRLSPSTSGHATGGWTINVLGGSLSAATFDWANTTNLDPDPIGRVIIGSTGTAVGGTLSVTEMSDDWTDRAGQYVLFNDALGSLTFGKTNYSNIADVQNLITNDFIRKDGSILDDFGITDNGSTWTVSIIPEPSTYAMLLGALVLPILFLRRKR
;
A
#
# COMPACT_ATOMS: atom_id res chain seq x y z
N MET A 1 25.66 39.79 64.26
CA MET A 1 24.97 38.63 63.64
C MET A 1 25.40 38.59 62.17
N LYS A 2 26.13 37.55 61.74
CA LYS A 2 26.62 37.40 60.35
C LYS A 2 25.57 36.61 59.56
N ASN A 3 24.92 37.23 58.58
CA ASN A 3 24.03 36.53 57.66
C ASN A 3 24.89 35.71 56.68
N PRO A 4 24.69 34.38 56.58
CA PRO A 4 25.39 33.58 55.60
C PRO A 4 24.92 33.98 54.20
N ILE A 5 25.84 34.52 53.40
CA ILE A 5 25.65 34.76 51.98
C ILE A 5 25.52 33.38 51.32
N LEU A 6 24.28 32.96 51.06
CA LEU A 6 23.97 31.76 50.28
C LEU A 6 24.62 31.93 48.90
N LYS A 7 25.55 31.02 48.56
CA LYS A 7 26.24 31.00 47.26
C LYS A 7 25.19 30.76 46.16
N SER A 8 24.83 31.82 45.43
CA SER A 8 23.72 31.85 44.46
C SER A 8 23.97 31.10 43.15
N ASN A 9 25.11 30.40 43.01
CA ASN A 9 25.50 29.78 41.75
C ASN A 9 24.68 28.52 41.41
N SER A 10 24.16 27.82 42.42
CA SER A 10 23.39 26.58 42.20
C SER A 10 21.99 26.83 41.65
N ALA A 11 21.36 27.95 42.00
CA ALA A 11 20.03 28.31 41.50
C ALA A 11 20.07 28.76 40.03
N ILE A 12 21.13 29.47 39.63
CA ILE A 12 21.31 29.94 38.25
C ILE A 12 21.56 28.77 37.30
N ALA A 13 22.36 27.78 37.73
CA ALA A 13 22.60 26.57 36.92
C ALA A 13 21.31 25.77 36.70
N ALA A 14 20.49 25.57 37.74
CA ALA A 14 19.22 24.84 37.63
C ALA A 14 18.20 25.54 36.71
N LEU A 15 18.11 26.87 36.76
CA LEU A 15 17.20 27.64 35.90
C LEU A 15 17.64 27.58 34.42
N ALA A 16 18.95 27.63 34.16
CA ALA A 16 19.51 27.47 32.82
C ALA A 16 19.31 26.05 32.26
N SER A 17 19.41 25.02 33.13
CA SER A 17 19.12 23.64 32.73
C SER A 17 17.65 23.46 32.32
N ILE A 18 16.70 24.10 33.02
CA ILE A 18 15.26 24.02 32.70
C ILE A 18 14.94 24.70 31.36
N LEU A 19 15.59 25.83 31.04
CA LEU A 19 15.40 26.51 29.76
C LEU A 19 15.94 25.72 28.55
N LEU A 20 16.95 24.86 28.77
CA LEU A 20 17.54 24.06 27.69
C LEU A 20 16.71 22.82 27.35
N VAL A 21 15.80 22.37 28.23
CA VAL A 21 14.94 21.19 27.97
C VAL A 21 13.68 21.56 27.17
N SER A 22 13.39 22.85 26.98
CA SER A 22 12.18 23.32 26.30
C SER A 22 12.35 23.69 24.82
N LEU A 23 13.48 23.35 24.20
CA LEU A 23 13.59 23.43 22.74
C LEU A 23 12.76 22.29 22.15
N SER A 24 11.45 22.54 21.97
CA SER A 24 10.61 21.67 21.16
C SER A 24 11.28 21.49 19.81
N ALA A 25 11.64 20.24 19.49
CA ALA A 25 12.01 19.87 18.14
C ALA A 25 10.78 20.11 17.28
N HIS A 26 10.73 21.26 16.60
CA HIS A 26 9.69 21.54 15.64
C HIS A 26 9.96 20.68 14.40
N ALA A 27 8.96 19.90 14.01
CA ALA A 27 8.92 19.26 12.70
C ALA A 27 9.17 20.32 11.63
N ALA A 28 10.26 20.18 10.87
CA ALA A 28 10.51 21.03 9.72
C ALA A 28 9.65 20.58 8.55
N VAL A 29 9.33 21.50 7.64
CA VAL A 29 8.81 21.13 6.32
C VAL A 29 10.02 21.04 5.41
N VAL A 30 10.24 19.88 4.81
CA VAL A 30 11.35 19.63 3.89
C VAL A 30 10.77 19.22 2.55
N THR A 31 11.17 19.92 1.49
CA THR A 31 10.65 19.73 0.14
C THR A 31 11.72 19.08 -0.72
N TRP A 32 11.36 18.03 -1.45
CA TRP A 32 12.21 17.42 -2.45
C TRP A 32 12.38 18.40 -3.61
N ASP A 33 13.61 18.82 -3.86
CA ASP A 33 13.95 19.73 -4.96
C ASP A 33 14.88 19.07 -6.00
N ASN A 34 15.36 17.85 -5.70
CA ASN A 34 16.28 17.07 -6.52
C ASN A 34 17.54 17.83 -6.95
N GLY A 35 18.07 18.70 -6.08
CA GLY A 35 19.22 19.56 -6.39
C GLY A 35 20.50 18.81 -6.81
N SER A 36 20.66 17.53 -6.45
CA SER A 36 21.80 16.70 -6.88
C SER A 36 21.53 15.85 -8.13
N THR A 37 20.26 15.70 -8.54
CA THR A 37 19.79 14.90 -9.69
C THR A 37 19.98 13.38 -9.59
N ASP A 38 20.46 12.86 -8.46
CA ASP A 38 20.72 11.42 -8.29
C ASP A 38 19.47 10.59 -7.93
N GLY A 39 18.37 11.23 -7.52
CA GLY A 39 17.14 10.55 -7.09
C GLY A 39 17.24 9.85 -5.73
N ASP A 40 18.33 10.04 -4.97
CA ASP A 40 18.58 9.38 -3.70
C ASP A 40 18.07 10.22 -2.52
N TRP A 41 17.15 9.64 -1.75
CA TRP A 41 16.60 10.25 -0.53
C TRP A 41 17.70 10.68 0.45
N ASP A 42 18.79 9.92 0.53
CA ASP A 42 19.84 10.15 1.52
C ASP A 42 20.82 11.27 1.14
N THR A 43 20.67 11.87 -0.05
CA THR A 43 21.50 13.00 -0.49
C THR A 43 20.92 14.32 0.03
N PRO A 44 21.60 15.03 0.96
CA PRO A 44 21.08 16.27 1.57
C PRO A 44 20.75 17.37 0.56
N GLU A 45 21.46 17.40 -0.57
CA GLU A 45 21.29 18.37 -1.65
C GLU A 45 20.01 18.17 -2.47
N ASN A 46 19.25 17.08 -2.26
CA ASN A 46 17.93 16.88 -2.89
C ASN A 46 16.76 17.48 -2.09
N TRP A 47 17.07 18.18 -1.01
CA TRP A 47 16.08 18.69 -0.06
C TRP A 47 16.22 20.21 0.11
N ASP A 48 15.09 20.90 0.23
CA ASP A 48 14.98 22.30 0.61
C ASP A 48 14.15 22.44 1.91
N PRO A 49 14.74 22.95 3.02
CA PRO A 49 16.13 23.36 3.16
C PRO A 49 17.11 22.17 3.08
N THR A 50 18.35 22.44 2.65
CA THR A 50 19.40 21.41 2.52
C THR A 50 19.60 20.63 3.81
N GLY A 51 19.31 19.34 3.75
CA GLY A 51 19.35 18.43 4.89
C GLY A 51 18.42 17.24 4.71
N ILE A 52 18.85 16.06 5.15
CA ILE A 52 18.02 14.85 5.12
C ILE A 52 16.86 15.05 6.12
N PRO A 53 15.60 14.80 5.72
CA PRO A 53 14.45 14.87 6.64
C PRO A 53 14.64 14.00 7.88
N ALA A 54 14.38 14.56 9.05
CA ALA A 54 14.40 13.88 10.33
C ALA A 54 13.06 13.17 10.62
N ALA A 55 13.06 12.35 11.67
CA ALA A 55 11.97 11.44 12.03
C ALA A 55 10.57 12.08 12.20
N ASN A 56 10.49 13.39 12.42
CA ASN A 56 9.21 14.09 12.61
C ASN A 56 8.93 15.13 11.55
N ASP A 57 9.78 15.24 10.54
CA ASP A 57 9.61 16.25 9.51
C ASP A 57 8.42 15.92 8.61
N LYS A 58 7.84 16.97 8.04
CA LYS A 58 6.85 16.88 6.99
C LYS A 58 7.57 16.90 5.65
N VAL A 59 7.44 15.83 4.88
CA VAL A 59 8.08 15.71 3.58
C VAL A 59 7.11 16.07 2.46
N ILE A 60 7.55 16.91 1.54
CA ILE A 60 6.80 17.28 0.33
C ILE A 60 7.61 16.83 -0.88
N ILE A 61 7.02 16.01 -1.76
CA ILE A 61 7.60 15.64 -3.05
C ILE A 61 6.61 16.15 -4.10
N ASN A 62 6.99 17.18 -4.86
CA ASN A 62 6.03 17.90 -5.68
C ASN A 62 6.55 18.43 -7.02
N ASN A 63 7.58 17.81 -7.56
CA ASN A 63 8.31 18.32 -8.72
C ASN A 63 8.31 17.36 -9.93
N GLY A 64 7.58 16.25 -9.84
CA GLY A 64 7.49 15.20 -10.85
C GLY A 64 8.63 14.18 -10.81
N ASP A 65 9.53 14.25 -9.81
CA ASP A 65 10.70 13.39 -9.75
C ASP A 65 10.41 12.04 -9.07
N SER A 66 11.25 11.06 -9.39
CA SER A 66 11.28 9.78 -8.69
C SER A 66 12.24 9.83 -7.50
N VAL A 67 11.74 9.50 -6.31
CA VAL A 67 12.55 9.44 -5.09
C VAL A 67 12.79 7.99 -4.71
N SER A 68 14.05 7.64 -4.49
CA SER A 68 14.47 6.30 -4.06
C SER A 68 15.03 6.35 -2.65
N LYS A 69 14.58 5.43 -1.78
CA LYS A 69 15.13 5.27 -0.42
C LYS A 69 15.53 3.83 -0.19
N THR A 70 16.76 3.63 0.27
CA THR A 70 17.24 2.35 0.80
C THR A 70 17.31 2.38 2.32
N GLY A 71 16.92 1.30 2.99
CA GLY A 71 16.90 1.25 4.45
C GLY A 71 15.65 1.85 5.07
N SER A 72 15.63 1.99 6.40
CA SER A 72 14.41 2.36 7.13
C SER A 72 14.34 3.85 7.45
N VAL A 73 13.15 4.46 7.30
CA VAL A 73 12.89 5.83 7.76
C VAL A 73 11.51 5.92 8.39
N PHE A 74 11.35 6.90 9.28
CA PHE A 74 10.13 7.22 9.96
C PHE A 74 9.78 8.68 9.67
N PHE A 75 8.53 8.99 9.34
CA PHE A 75 8.05 10.37 9.12
C PHE A 75 6.69 10.61 9.77
N ASN A 76 6.37 11.89 9.95
CA ASN A 76 5.03 12.28 10.37
C ASN A 76 4.07 12.26 9.17
N ASP A 77 4.36 13.02 8.10
CA ASP A 77 3.51 13.09 6.90
C ASP A 77 4.35 13.15 5.63
N ILE A 78 3.85 12.53 4.55
CA ILE A 78 4.38 12.70 3.19
C ILE A 78 3.25 13.17 2.26
N ILE A 79 3.52 14.22 1.50
CA ILE A 79 2.60 14.74 0.48
C ILE A 79 3.28 14.65 -0.90
N GLY A 80 2.68 13.86 -1.80
CA GLY A 80 3.07 13.77 -3.22
C GLY A 80 2.14 14.58 -4.12
N THR A 81 2.62 15.23 -5.18
CA THR A 81 1.77 15.88 -6.21
C THR A 81 1.80 15.15 -7.55
N SER A 82 1.14 15.67 -8.60
CA SER A 82 1.05 14.99 -9.90
C SER A 82 2.42 14.66 -10.48
N ASP A 83 2.56 13.44 -11.01
CA ASP A 83 3.73 12.89 -11.72
C ASP A 83 4.90 12.44 -10.84
N ASP A 84 4.81 12.64 -9.51
CA ASP A 84 5.81 12.15 -8.57
C ASP A 84 5.74 10.60 -8.40
N GLY A 85 6.90 9.98 -8.14
CA GLY A 85 7.01 8.55 -7.84
C GLY A 85 7.81 8.30 -6.56
N LEU A 86 7.28 7.46 -5.67
CA LEU A 86 8.01 7.00 -4.47
C LEU A 86 8.32 5.51 -4.62
N SER A 87 9.61 5.18 -4.65
CA SER A 87 10.08 3.80 -4.71
C SER A 87 10.85 3.44 -3.45
N LEU A 88 10.37 2.43 -2.74
CA LEU A 88 11.04 1.84 -1.58
C LEU A 88 11.63 0.49 -1.98
N THR A 89 12.95 0.36 -1.86
CA THR A 89 13.67 -0.88 -2.14
C THR A 89 14.46 -1.30 -0.91
N ASN A 90 14.31 -2.55 -0.46
CA ASN A 90 15.08 -3.13 0.65
C ASN A 90 15.11 -2.25 1.93
N GLY A 91 13.94 -1.97 2.52
CA GLY A 91 13.85 -1.11 3.69
C GLY A 91 12.45 -1.06 4.31
N THR A 92 12.31 -0.38 5.44
CA THR A 92 10.99 -0.09 6.04
C THR A 92 10.72 1.41 6.06
N LEU A 93 9.76 1.89 5.26
CA LEU A 93 9.27 3.25 5.37
C LEU A 93 8.05 3.25 6.30
N THR A 94 8.15 3.93 7.44
CA THR A 94 7.04 4.11 8.36
C THR A 94 6.54 5.53 8.31
N ILE A 95 5.24 5.71 8.14
CA ILE A 95 4.57 7.01 8.10
C ILE A 95 3.54 6.99 9.22
N SER A 96 3.77 7.78 10.26
CA SER A 96 2.93 7.77 11.47
C SER A 96 1.64 8.57 11.31
N GLY A 97 1.63 9.53 10.39
CA GLY A 97 0.45 10.28 9.96
C GLY A 97 -0.09 9.80 8.63
N ASP A 98 -0.74 10.69 7.90
CA ASP A 98 -1.42 10.34 6.66
C ASP A 98 -0.43 10.31 5.49
N PHE A 99 -0.60 9.32 4.60
CA PHE A 99 0.04 9.32 3.29
C PHE A 99 -0.99 9.73 2.24
N THR A 100 -0.93 10.99 1.81
CA THR A 100 -1.77 11.47 0.73
C THR A 100 -0.97 11.48 -0.55
N SER A 101 -1.23 10.47 -1.39
CA SER A 101 -0.57 10.33 -2.68
C SER A 101 -1.40 11.02 -3.77
N PHE A 102 -0.76 11.94 -4.49
CA PHE A 102 -1.00 12.21 -5.91
C PHE A 102 -2.39 12.74 -6.29
N THR A 103 -2.87 13.76 -5.57
CA THR A 103 -4.01 14.57 -6.01
C THR A 103 -3.55 15.62 -7.02
N GLY A 104 -3.33 15.20 -8.26
CA GLY A 104 -3.02 16.10 -9.37
C GLY A 104 -4.23 16.95 -9.76
N GLY A 105 -4.40 18.12 -9.15
CA GLY A 105 -5.41 19.11 -9.53
C GLY A 105 -5.11 19.88 -10.83
N GLY A 106 -4.14 19.44 -11.62
CA GLY A 106 -3.71 20.09 -12.86
C GLY A 106 -4.28 19.39 -14.10
N SER A 107 -4.68 20.17 -15.10
CA SER A 107 -5.17 19.73 -16.41
C SER A 107 -4.09 19.10 -17.30
N SER A 108 -3.13 18.35 -16.75
CA SER A 108 -2.04 17.71 -17.48
C SER A 108 -2.42 16.30 -17.93
N SER A 109 -2.18 16.06 -19.22
CA SER A 109 -2.36 14.78 -19.91
C SER A 109 -1.48 13.70 -19.28
N SER A 110 -2.11 12.68 -18.68
CA SER A 110 -1.53 11.47 -18.08
C SER A 110 -0.66 11.64 -16.83
N VAL A 111 -1.29 11.66 -15.65
CA VAL A 111 -0.60 11.41 -14.39
C VAL A 111 -0.43 9.91 -14.17
N ASN A 112 0.81 9.43 -14.09
CA ASN A 112 1.14 8.03 -13.78
C ASN A 112 1.90 7.94 -12.45
N SER A 113 1.29 8.46 -11.39
CA SER A 113 1.92 8.38 -10.08
C SER A 113 1.93 6.93 -9.57
N GLN A 114 3.10 6.51 -9.12
CA GLN A 114 3.38 5.13 -8.73
C GLN A 114 3.92 5.08 -7.29
N ILE A 115 3.29 4.26 -6.46
CA ILE A 115 3.92 3.76 -5.23
C ILE A 115 4.46 2.37 -5.54
N GLY A 116 5.78 2.23 -5.48
CA GLY A 116 6.48 0.96 -5.62
C GLY A 116 7.03 0.50 -4.28
N VAL A 117 6.63 -0.70 -3.82
CA VAL A 117 7.26 -1.39 -2.68
C VAL A 117 7.89 -2.66 -3.20
N ASP A 118 9.22 -2.67 -3.37
CA ASP A 118 9.96 -3.82 -3.91
C ASP A 118 10.91 -4.40 -2.85
N GLY A 119 10.58 -5.60 -2.37
CA GLY A 119 11.44 -6.34 -1.45
C GLY A 119 12.66 -6.99 -2.11
N GLY A 120 12.62 -7.23 -3.42
CA GLY A 120 13.63 -8.03 -4.10
C GLY A 120 13.82 -9.40 -3.42
N ALA A 121 15.04 -9.69 -2.95
CA ALA A 121 15.36 -10.89 -2.17
C ALA A 121 15.16 -10.74 -0.64
N THR A 122 14.86 -9.52 -0.18
CA THR A 122 14.56 -9.21 1.22
C THR A 122 13.10 -8.70 1.34
N THR A 123 12.68 -8.23 2.51
CA THR A 123 11.34 -7.66 2.68
C THR A 123 11.45 -6.13 2.71
N ALA A 124 10.82 -5.46 1.75
CA ALA A 124 10.52 -4.04 1.86
C ALA A 124 9.15 -3.87 2.50
N THR A 125 9.03 -2.99 3.48
CA THR A 125 7.77 -2.74 4.18
C THR A 125 7.41 -1.26 4.14
N LEU A 126 6.25 -0.91 3.61
CA LEU A 126 5.66 0.41 3.77
C LEU A 126 4.59 0.30 4.85
N ASN A 127 4.83 0.88 6.02
CA ASN A 127 3.86 0.96 7.11
C ASN A 127 3.28 2.38 7.16
N ILE A 128 1.96 2.49 7.12
CA ILE A 128 1.23 3.75 7.18
C ILE A 128 0.25 3.61 8.34
N ASP A 129 0.53 4.32 9.44
CA ASP A 129 -0.34 4.31 10.61
C ASP A 129 -1.58 5.19 10.36
N GLY A 130 -1.49 6.20 9.50
CA GLY A 130 -2.64 7.01 9.05
C GLY A 130 -3.43 6.40 7.88
N THR A 131 -4.10 7.28 7.14
CA THR A 131 -4.85 6.92 5.93
C THR A 131 -3.91 6.88 4.73
N LEU A 132 -3.95 5.80 3.95
CA LEU A 132 -3.31 5.73 2.63
C LEU A 132 -4.34 6.11 1.56
N ASN A 133 -4.22 7.31 1.02
CA ASN A 133 -5.06 7.80 -0.08
C ASN A 133 -4.33 7.62 -1.41
N ILE A 134 -4.88 6.77 -2.27
CA ILE A 134 -4.43 6.59 -3.66
C ILE A 134 -5.54 7.03 -4.60
N GLY A 135 -5.22 7.96 -5.49
CA GLY A 135 -6.10 8.35 -6.57
C GLY A 135 -6.12 9.86 -6.81
N ASN A 136 -6.72 10.24 -7.93
CA ASN A 136 -6.78 11.63 -8.36
C ASN A 136 -8.14 12.24 -8.02
N THR A 137 -8.13 13.30 -7.22
CA THR A 137 -9.29 14.17 -7.02
C THR A 137 -9.34 15.27 -8.09
N ASN A 138 -10.46 15.40 -8.80
CA ASN A 138 -10.73 16.39 -9.85
C ASN A 138 -10.01 16.14 -11.17
N ASN A 139 -9.89 14.88 -11.57
CA ASN A 139 -9.26 14.56 -12.85
C ASN A 139 -10.20 14.92 -14.02
N THR A 140 -9.71 15.77 -14.92
CA THR A 140 -10.37 16.12 -16.19
C THR A 140 -9.88 15.26 -17.36
N SER A 141 -8.89 14.38 -17.14
CA SER A 141 -8.19 13.61 -18.17
C SER A 141 -8.23 12.10 -17.90
N SER A 142 -7.83 11.31 -18.90
CA SER A 142 -7.67 9.85 -18.84
C SER A 142 -6.44 9.45 -18.01
N SER A 143 -6.44 9.67 -16.69
CA SER A 143 -5.33 9.20 -15.83
C SER A 143 -5.67 7.90 -15.15
N SER A 144 -4.68 7.01 -15.06
CA SER A 144 -4.76 5.79 -14.27
C SER A 144 -3.83 5.90 -13.09
N ALA A 145 -4.30 5.52 -11.90
CA ALA A 145 -3.44 5.38 -10.73
C ALA A 145 -2.96 3.93 -10.62
N SER A 146 -1.69 3.71 -10.34
CA SER A 146 -1.20 2.35 -10.10
C SER A 146 -0.38 2.25 -8.82
N MET A 147 -0.62 1.19 -8.05
CA MET A 147 0.20 0.80 -6.92
C MET A 147 0.74 -0.60 -7.18
N SER A 148 2.00 -0.85 -6.89
CA SER A 148 2.57 -2.18 -7.04
C SER A 148 3.42 -2.56 -5.84
N ILE A 149 3.16 -3.76 -5.32
CA ILE A 149 3.86 -4.39 -4.21
C ILE A 149 4.50 -5.66 -4.77
N PHE A 150 5.82 -5.68 -4.85
CA PHE A 150 6.60 -6.81 -5.38
C PHE A 150 7.42 -7.42 -4.25
N GLY A 151 7.03 -8.60 -3.75
CA GLY A 151 7.76 -9.27 -2.66
C GLY A 151 7.75 -8.56 -1.29
N GLY A 152 7.20 -7.34 -1.20
CA GLY A 152 7.15 -6.52 0.00
C GLY A 152 5.84 -6.61 0.78
N SER A 153 5.70 -5.77 1.80
CA SER A 153 4.47 -5.60 2.57
C SER A 153 4.05 -4.13 2.58
N LEU A 154 2.77 -3.88 2.33
CA LEU A 154 2.13 -2.60 2.60
C LEU A 154 1.12 -2.81 3.72
N VAL A 155 1.23 -2.03 4.78
CA VAL A 155 0.31 -2.05 5.91
C VAL A 155 -0.27 -0.65 6.07
N SER A 156 -1.59 -0.53 5.97
CA SER A 156 -2.36 0.65 6.39
C SER A 156 -3.13 0.28 7.65
N THR A 157 -2.85 0.92 8.78
CA THR A 157 -3.55 0.56 10.03
C THR A 157 -4.96 1.15 10.10
N ASN A 158 -5.30 2.04 9.17
CA ASN A 158 -6.59 2.72 9.12
C ASN A 158 -7.29 2.43 7.79
N ILE A 159 -7.61 3.46 7.01
CA ILE A 159 -8.31 3.29 5.74
C ILE A 159 -7.28 3.27 4.60
N PHE A 160 -7.41 2.27 3.74
CA PHE A 160 -6.86 2.32 2.39
C PHE A 160 -7.97 2.84 1.46
N GLN A 161 -7.80 4.04 0.93
CA GLN A 161 -8.77 4.67 0.03
C GLN A 161 -8.26 4.70 -1.40
N GLY A 162 -9.06 4.13 -2.31
CA GLY A 162 -8.90 4.28 -3.76
C GLY A 162 -9.96 5.24 -4.28
N ARG A 163 -9.65 6.54 -4.43
CA ARG A 163 -10.66 7.55 -4.85
C ARG A 163 -10.31 8.18 -6.19
N LEU A 164 -11.16 7.95 -7.19
CA LEU A 164 -11.21 8.74 -8.41
C LEU A 164 -12.41 9.67 -8.32
N SER A 165 -12.17 10.98 -8.19
CA SER A 165 -13.23 11.97 -8.33
C SER A 165 -13.14 12.60 -9.72
N PRO A 166 -14.04 12.29 -10.66
CA PRO A 166 -14.04 12.93 -11.96
C PRO A 166 -14.32 14.43 -11.79
N SER A 167 -13.71 15.23 -12.66
CA SER A 167 -14.09 16.63 -12.80
C SER A 167 -15.57 16.75 -13.17
N THR A 168 -16.20 17.85 -12.76
CA THR A 168 -17.61 18.16 -13.04
C THR A 168 -17.94 18.33 -14.54
N SER A 169 -16.96 18.23 -15.45
CA SER A 169 -17.11 18.66 -16.86
C SER A 169 -16.56 17.69 -17.93
N GLY A 170 -16.16 16.46 -17.60
CA GLY A 170 -15.65 15.53 -18.62
C GLY A 170 -15.54 14.08 -18.16
N HIS A 171 -15.73 13.16 -19.12
CA HIS A 171 -15.57 11.71 -18.97
C HIS A 171 -14.09 11.40 -18.71
N ALA A 172 -13.74 11.06 -17.47
CA ALA A 172 -12.40 10.57 -17.17
C ALA A 172 -12.33 9.07 -17.54
N THR A 173 -11.76 8.75 -18.70
CA THR A 173 -11.42 7.37 -19.11
C THR A 173 -10.16 6.92 -18.37
N GLY A 174 -10.31 6.62 -17.08
CA GLY A 174 -9.21 6.28 -16.20
C GLY A 174 -9.61 5.18 -15.22
N GLY A 175 -8.66 4.34 -14.84
CA GLY A 175 -8.86 3.27 -13.86
C GLY A 175 -7.82 3.32 -12.75
N TRP A 176 -7.94 2.42 -11.79
CA TRP A 176 -6.84 2.17 -10.86
C TRP A 176 -6.48 0.70 -10.87
N THR A 177 -5.19 0.43 -10.69
CA THR A 177 -4.66 -0.94 -10.64
C THR A 177 -3.77 -1.08 -9.43
N ILE A 178 -4.08 -2.04 -8.56
CA ILE A 178 -3.22 -2.43 -7.45
C ILE A 178 -2.65 -3.80 -7.77
N ASN A 179 -1.33 -3.90 -7.91
CA ASN A 179 -0.64 -5.16 -8.10
C ASN A 179 -0.06 -5.61 -6.75
N VAL A 180 -0.53 -6.74 -6.23
CA VAL A 180 0.04 -7.42 -5.06
C VAL A 180 0.70 -8.70 -5.54
N LEU A 181 1.99 -8.60 -5.90
CA LEU A 181 2.70 -9.63 -6.63
C LEU A 181 3.84 -10.20 -5.77
N GLY A 182 3.62 -11.38 -5.19
CA GLY A 182 4.57 -12.03 -4.28
C GLY A 182 4.71 -11.38 -2.90
N GLY A 183 3.90 -10.36 -2.61
CA GLY A 183 3.93 -9.57 -1.38
C GLY A 183 2.60 -9.58 -0.62
N SER A 184 2.42 -8.62 0.28
CA SER A 184 1.21 -8.47 1.10
C SER A 184 0.69 -7.04 1.11
N LEU A 185 -0.62 -6.87 1.05
CA LEU A 185 -1.35 -5.65 1.35
C LEU A 185 -2.28 -5.92 2.52
N SER A 186 -2.09 -5.20 3.62
CA SER A 186 -2.97 -5.25 4.79
C SER A 186 -3.60 -3.88 5.03
N ALA A 187 -4.91 -3.82 5.23
CA ALA A 187 -5.61 -2.59 5.62
C ALA A 187 -6.69 -2.88 6.68
N ALA A 188 -6.98 -1.92 7.57
CA ALA A 188 -8.14 -2.07 8.45
C ALA A 188 -9.42 -1.93 7.61
N THR A 189 -9.60 -0.79 6.95
CA THR A 189 -10.72 -0.61 6.00
C THR A 189 -10.20 -0.48 4.60
N PHE A 190 -10.89 -1.12 3.67
CA PHE A 190 -10.63 -1.03 2.26
C PHE A 190 -11.82 -0.38 1.58
N ASP A 191 -11.68 0.92 1.34
CA ASP A 191 -12.76 1.78 0.85
C ASP A 191 -12.44 2.28 -0.57
N TRP A 192 -13.26 1.84 -1.51
CA TRP A 192 -13.11 2.13 -2.93
C TRP A 192 -14.34 2.81 -3.49
N ALA A 193 -14.78 3.87 -2.82
CA ALA A 193 -15.87 4.68 -3.33
C ALA A 193 -15.46 5.45 -4.61
N ASN A 194 -16.12 5.15 -5.73
CA ASN A 194 -16.28 6.17 -6.77
C ASN A 194 -17.37 7.13 -6.29
N THR A 195 -16.96 8.28 -5.77
CA THR A 195 -17.87 9.22 -5.11
C THR A 195 -18.78 10.00 -6.06
N THR A 196 -18.85 9.64 -7.34
CA THR A 196 -19.76 10.32 -8.28
C THR A 196 -20.64 9.33 -9.05
N ASN A 197 -21.95 9.57 -9.02
CA ASN A 197 -22.98 8.81 -9.74
C ASN A 197 -22.97 9.03 -11.26
N LEU A 198 -21.87 9.56 -11.83
CA LEU A 198 -21.89 10.17 -13.16
C LEU A 198 -21.22 9.37 -14.26
N ASP A 199 -20.57 8.23 -13.99
CA ASP A 199 -20.00 7.40 -15.08
C ASP A 199 -19.81 5.91 -14.69
N PRO A 200 -20.21 4.94 -15.55
CA PRO A 200 -19.93 3.51 -15.38
C PRO A 200 -18.51 3.04 -15.76
N ASP A 201 -17.65 3.91 -16.31
CA ASP A 201 -16.37 3.49 -16.92
C ASP A 201 -15.09 3.38 -16.05
N PRO A 202 -15.04 3.58 -14.72
CA PRO A 202 -13.79 3.36 -13.99
C PRO A 202 -13.53 1.87 -13.73
N ILE A 203 -12.50 1.34 -14.40
CA ILE A 203 -11.95 0.02 -14.13
C ILE A 203 -11.10 0.09 -12.86
N GLY A 204 -11.60 -0.48 -11.78
CA GLY A 204 -10.86 -0.63 -10.54
C GLY A 204 -10.43 -2.08 -10.37
N ARG A 205 -9.14 -2.40 -10.37
CA ARG A 205 -8.69 -3.79 -10.22
C ARG A 205 -7.61 -3.96 -9.17
N VAL A 206 -7.76 -4.98 -8.33
CA VAL A 206 -6.63 -5.57 -7.59
C VAL A 206 -6.19 -6.81 -8.32
N ILE A 207 -4.91 -6.92 -8.60
CA ILE A 207 -4.27 -8.10 -9.16
C ILE A 207 -3.45 -8.75 -8.04
N ILE A 208 -3.78 -9.99 -7.69
CA ILE A 208 -3.08 -10.80 -6.69
C ILE A 208 -2.34 -11.92 -7.43
N GLY A 209 -1.04 -12.06 -7.23
CA GLY A 209 -0.30 -13.13 -7.90
C GLY A 209 1.20 -13.12 -7.57
N SER A 210 2.01 -13.63 -8.48
CA SER A 210 3.46 -13.80 -8.33
C SER A 210 4.18 -12.96 -9.37
N THR A 211 5.42 -12.60 -9.06
CA THR A 211 6.36 -12.01 -10.02
C THR A 211 7.76 -12.57 -9.82
N GLY A 212 8.34 -13.10 -10.89
CA GLY A 212 9.71 -13.62 -10.87
C GLY A 212 9.88 -14.71 -9.81
N THR A 213 10.65 -14.41 -8.76
CA THR A 213 10.95 -15.33 -7.66
C THR A 213 10.00 -15.21 -6.47
N ALA A 214 9.18 -14.15 -6.40
CA ALA A 214 8.27 -13.92 -5.30
C ALA A 214 6.96 -14.70 -5.52
N VAL A 215 6.52 -15.42 -4.50
CA VAL A 215 5.48 -16.45 -4.60
C VAL A 215 4.20 -15.99 -3.92
N GLY A 216 3.14 -15.80 -4.71
CA GLY A 216 1.78 -15.52 -4.25
C GLY A 216 1.59 -14.13 -3.63
N GLY A 217 0.53 -13.44 -4.02
CA GLY A 217 0.12 -12.18 -3.41
C GLY A 217 -0.86 -12.42 -2.27
N THR A 218 -0.87 -11.57 -1.26
CA THR A 218 -1.88 -11.62 -0.20
C THR A 218 -2.53 -10.26 0.00
N LEU A 219 -3.86 -10.19 -0.11
CA LEU A 219 -4.64 -9.02 0.30
C LEU A 219 -5.42 -9.41 1.56
N SER A 220 -5.24 -8.66 2.65
CA SER A 220 -5.93 -8.87 3.92
C SER A 220 -6.57 -7.58 4.38
N VAL A 221 -7.90 -7.52 4.45
CA VAL A 221 -8.63 -6.33 4.88
C VAL A 221 -9.56 -6.67 6.03
N THR A 222 -9.64 -5.83 7.05
CA THR A 222 -10.57 -6.10 8.17
C THR A 222 -12.01 -5.78 7.75
N GLU A 223 -12.20 -4.77 6.93
CA GLU A 223 -13.49 -4.38 6.38
C GLU A 223 -13.34 -4.06 4.89
N MET A 224 -14.19 -4.68 4.08
CA MET A 224 -14.29 -4.41 2.65
C MET A 224 -15.59 -3.63 2.43
N SER A 225 -15.49 -2.39 1.94
CA SER A 225 -16.64 -1.51 1.68
C SER A 225 -17.67 -2.20 0.77
N ASP A 226 -18.94 -1.91 0.98
CA ASP A 226 -20.08 -2.39 0.17
C ASP A 226 -20.07 -1.78 -1.24
N ASP A 227 -19.56 -0.55 -1.37
CA ASP A 227 -19.36 0.18 -2.62
C ASP A 227 -18.53 -0.61 -3.67
N TRP A 228 -17.76 -1.62 -3.26
CA TRP A 228 -17.02 -2.50 -4.17
C TRP A 228 -17.93 -3.13 -5.22
N THR A 229 -19.13 -3.56 -4.82
CA THR A 229 -20.01 -4.37 -5.66
C THR A 229 -20.96 -3.55 -6.53
N ASP A 230 -20.89 -2.23 -6.44
CA ASP A 230 -21.89 -1.37 -7.05
C ASP A 230 -21.64 -1.09 -8.54
N ARG A 231 -20.47 -1.46 -9.07
CA ARG A 231 -20.08 -1.09 -10.44
C ARG A 231 -19.42 -2.22 -11.23
N ALA A 232 -19.84 -2.34 -12.49
CA ALA A 232 -19.18 -3.19 -13.47
C ALA A 232 -17.73 -2.73 -13.69
N GLY A 233 -16.81 -3.68 -13.82
CA GLY A 233 -15.39 -3.39 -14.05
C GLY A 233 -14.55 -3.24 -12.77
N GLN A 234 -15.15 -3.36 -11.58
CA GLN A 234 -14.42 -3.48 -10.32
C GLN A 234 -14.21 -4.95 -9.94
N TYR A 235 -12.97 -5.39 -9.71
CA TYR A 235 -12.70 -6.78 -9.37
C TYR A 235 -11.35 -7.07 -8.70
N VAL A 236 -11.28 -8.17 -7.95
CA VAL A 236 -10.03 -8.88 -7.66
C VAL A 236 -9.76 -9.90 -8.76
N LEU A 237 -8.58 -9.81 -9.36
CA LEU A 237 -8.03 -10.79 -10.28
C LEU A 237 -6.91 -11.55 -9.59
N PHE A 238 -7.06 -12.85 -9.48
CA PHE A 238 -5.96 -13.73 -9.17
C PHE A 238 -5.23 -14.11 -10.46
N ASN A 239 -3.93 -13.83 -10.52
CA ASN A 239 -3.06 -14.07 -11.68
C ASN A 239 -2.22 -15.36 -11.52
N ASP A 240 -2.36 -16.05 -10.38
CA ASP A 240 -1.79 -17.37 -10.15
C ASP A 240 -2.55 -18.14 -9.06
N ALA A 241 -2.18 -19.40 -8.85
CA ALA A 241 -2.82 -20.29 -7.87
C ALA A 241 -2.35 -20.10 -6.40
N LEU A 242 -1.42 -19.19 -6.13
CA LEU A 242 -0.78 -19.05 -4.81
C LEU A 242 -1.23 -17.78 -4.08
N GLY A 243 -2.01 -16.93 -4.74
CA GLY A 243 -2.61 -15.76 -4.13
C GLY A 243 -3.73 -16.07 -3.12
N SER A 244 -3.95 -15.15 -2.18
CA SER A 244 -5.13 -15.17 -1.29
C SER A 244 -5.72 -13.78 -1.05
N LEU A 245 -7.03 -13.74 -0.87
CA LEU A 245 -7.81 -12.57 -0.47
C LEU A 245 -8.50 -12.90 0.86
N THR A 246 -8.25 -12.11 1.90
CA THR A 246 -8.93 -12.22 3.20
C THR A 246 -9.68 -10.92 3.50
N PHE A 247 -10.95 -11.01 3.89
CA PHE A 247 -11.77 -9.85 4.23
C PHE A 247 -12.73 -10.14 5.39
N GLY A 248 -13.07 -9.12 6.18
CA GLY A 248 -14.01 -9.28 7.29
C GLY A 248 -15.46 -9.48 6.86
N LYS A 249 -16.26 -9.99 7.81
CA LYS A 249 -17.65 -10.40 7.58
C LYS A 249 -18.68 -9.30 7.70
N THR A 250 -18.30 -8.05 7.97
CA THR A 250 -19.23 -6.94 8.23
C THR A 250 -20.30 -6.81 7.14
N ASN A 251 -19.89 -6.87 5.87
CA ASN A 251 -20.79 -6.75 4.70
C ASN A 251 -21.10 -8.09 4.02
N TYR A 252 -20.42 -9.17 4.43
CA TYR A 252 -20.52 -10.50 3.81
C TYR A 252 -20.68 -11.53 4.93
N SER A 253 -21.87 -11.60 5.49
CA SER A 253 -22.13 -12.35 6.73
C SER A 253 -22.08 -13.87 6.56
N ASN A 254 -22.36 -14.35 5.35
CA ASN A 254 -22.51 -15.77 5.04
C ASN A 254 -21.77 -16.17 3.74
N ILE A 255 -21.60 -17.47 3.53
CA ILE A 255 -20.86 -18.00 2.38
C ILE A 255 -21.54 -17.67 1.04
N ALA A 256 -22.87 -17.54 0.99
CA ALA A 256 -23.58 -17.22 -0.24
C ALA A 256 -23.26 -15.79 -0.69
N ASP A 257 -23.07 -14.85 0.24
CA ASP A 257 -22.63 -13.49 -0.08
C ASP A 257 -21.26 -13.52 -0.80
N VAL A 258 -20.31 -14.31 -0.27
CA VAL A 258 -18.97 -14.48 -0.88
C VAL A 258 -19.05 -15.20 -2.22
N GLN A 259 -19.89 -16.22 -2.35
CA GLN A 259 -20.12 -16.91 -3.61
C GLN A 259 -20.70 -15.96 -4.66
N ASN A 260 -21.61 -15.06 -4.26
CA ASN A 260 -22.16 -14.05 -5.15
C ASN A 260 -21.09 -13.10 -5.69
N LEU A 261 -20.06 -12.77 -4.91
CA LEU A 261 -18.92 -11.98 -5.40
C LEU A 261 -18.20 -12.67 -6.56
N ILE A 262 -18.01 -13.99 -6.47
CA ILE A 262 -17.36 -14.78 -7.50
C ILE A 262 -18.27 -14.91 -8.73
N THR A 263 -19.54 -15.30 -8.54
CA THR A 263 -20.47 -15.51 -9.66
C THR A 263 -20.81 -14.23 -10.40
N ASN A 264 -20.76 -13.08 -9.72
CA ASN A 264 -21.00 -11.76 -10.31
C ASN A 264 -19.71 -11.09 -10.81
N ASP A 265 -18.60 -11.84 -10.95
CA ASP A 265 -17.36 -11.36 -11.59
C ASP A 265 -16.62 -10.25 -10.81
N PHE A 266 -16.87 -10.14 -9.50
CA PHE A 266 -16.09 -9.28 -8.59
C PHE A 266 -14.81 -9.96 -8.10
N ILE A 267 -14.75 -11.29 -8.15
CA ILE A 267 -13.56 -12.10 -7.89
C ILE A 267 -13.37 -13.09 -9.04
N ARG A 268 -12.19 -13.06 -9.68
CA ARG A 268 -11.90 -13.82 -10.92
C ARG A 268 -10.48 -14.35 -10.94
N LYS A 269 -10.23 -15.34 -11.79
CA LYS A 269 -8.88 -15.84 -12.09
C LYS A 269 -8.66 -15.77 -13.59
N ASP A 270 -7.54 -15.18 -14.04
CA ASP A 270 -7.14 -15.08 -15.45
C ASP A 270 -8.24 -14.62 -16.45
N GLY A 271 -9.22 -13.83 -15.98
CA GLY A 271 -10.37 -13.38 -16.78
C GLY A 271 -11.45 -14.45 -17.01
N SER A 272 -11.38 -15.60 -16.34
CA SER A 272 -12.38 -16.66 -16.31
C SER A 272 -13.16 -16.66 -14.98
N ILE A 273 -14.44 -17.02 -15.06
CA ILE A 273 -15.37 -17.13 -13.91
C ILE A 273 -15.43 -18.59 -13.40
N LEU A 274 -14.86 -19.55 -14.13
CA LEU A 274 -15.09 -21.00 -13.94
C LEU A 274 -14.02 -21.73 -13.12
N ASP A 275 -13.20 -21.02 -12.34
CA ASP A 275 -12.15 -21.65 -11.53
C ASP A 275 -12.63 -22.05 -10.12
N ASP A 276 -12.07 -23.14 -9.60
CA ASP A 276 -12.34 -23.67 -8.25
C ASP A 276 -11.71 -22.76 -7.18
N PHE A 277 -12.45 -21.71 -6.79
CA PHE A 277 -12.12 -20.92 -5.61
C PHE A 277 -12.41 -21.71 -4.33
N GLY A 278 -11.46 -21.68 -3.40
CA GLY A 278 -11.62 -22.15 -2.04
C GLY A 278 -12.07 -21.00 -1.17
N ILE A 279 -13.23 -21.17 -0.52
CA ILE A 279 -13.75 -20.22 0.47
C ILE A 279 -13.59 -20.85 1.85
N THR A 280 -12.83 -20.19 2.72
CA THR A 280 -12.59 -20.64 4.10
C THR A 280 -13.19 -19.64 5.08
N ASP A 281 -13.96 -20.14 6.05
CA ASP A 281 -14.45 -19.38 7.19
C ASP A 281 -13.42 -19.41 8.33
N ASN A 282 -12.88 -18.25 8.72
CA ASN A 282 -11.92 -18.14 9.82
C ASN A 282 -12.55 -17.55 11.11
N GLY A 283 -13.87 -17.56 11.22
CA GLY A 283 -14.61 -16.93 12.32
C GLY A 283 -15.00 -15.49 11.99
N SER A 284 -14.09 -14.54 12.13
CA SER A 284 -14.35 -13.10 11.89
C SER A 284 -14.08 -12.64 10.46
N THR A 285 -13.45 -13.48 9.63
CA THR A 285 -13.09 -13.18 8.24
C THR A 285 -13.42 -14.34 7.31
N TRP A 286 -13.50 -14.03 6.02
CA TRP A 286 -13.47 -14.98 4.92
C TRP A 286 -12.10 -14.96 4.26
N THR A 287 -11.59 -16.11 3.84
CA THR A 287 -10.45 -16.21 2.93
C THR A 287 -10.89 -16.88 1.63
N VAL A 288 -10.65 -16.19 0.52
CA VAL A 288 -10.77 -16.71 -0.84
C VAL A 288 -9.37 -16.98 -1.38
N SER A 289 -9.12 -18.21 -1.81
CA SER A 289 -7.87 -18.62 -2.44
C SER A 289 -8.16 -19.49 -3.65
N ILE A 290 -7.19 -19.68 -4.53
CA ILE A 290 -7.35 -20.65 -5.62
C ILE A 290 -7.04 -22.04 -5.08
N ILE A 291 -7.93 -22.99 -5.36
CA ILE A 291 -7.63 -24.40 -5.09
C ILE A 291 -6.75 -24.90 -6.24
N PRO A 292 -5.58 -25.49 -5.94
CA PRO A 292 -4.81 -26.20 -6.95
C PRO A 292 -5.68 -27.25 -7.64
N GLU A 293 -5.58 -27.36 -8.96
CA GLU A 293 -6.34 -28.35 -9.71
C GLU A 293 -6.14 -29.77 -9.12
N PRO A 294 -7.17 -30.65 -9.15
CA PRO A 294 -7.04 -32.02 -8.64
C PRO A 294 -5.83 -32.78 -9.22
N SER A 295 -5.45 -32.49 -10.46
CA SER A 295 -4.24 -32.98 -11.14
C SER A 295 -2.96 -32.64 -10.37
N THR A 296 -2.88 -31.47 -9.76
CA THR A 296 -1.75 -31.01 -8.94
C THR A 296 -1.61 -31.88 -7.69
N TYR A 297 -2.71 -32.16 -7.01
CA TYR A 297 -2.71 -33.07 -5.85
C TYR A 297 -2.36 -34.50 -6.25
N ALA A 298 -2.90 -34.98 -7.38
CA ALA A 298 -2.57 -36.30 -7.89
C ALA A 298 -1.08 -36.42 -8.27
N MET A 299 -0.49 -35.38 -8.85
CA MET A 299 0.93 -35.33 -9.18
C MET A 299 1.80 -35.31 -7.92
N LEU A 300 1.46 -34.49 -6.92
CA LEU A 300 2.16 -34.46 -5.63
C LEU A 300 2.10 -35.81 -4.93
N LEU A 301 0.92 -36.43 -4.89
CA LEU A 301 0.74 -37.76 -4.32
C LEU A 301 1.55 -38.81 -5.12
N GLY A 302 1.52 -38.75 -6.45
CA GLY A 302 2.31 -39.62 -7.32
C GLY A 302 3.81 -39.49 -7.06
N ALA A 303 4.32 -38.26 -6.92
CA ALA A 303 5.71 -37.96 -6.61
C ALA A 303 6.14 -38.49 -5.22
N LEU A 304 5.24 -38.51 -4.24
CA LEU A 304 5.50 -39.09 -2.91
C LEU A 304 5.43 -40.63 -2.92
N VAL A 305 4.50 -41.21 -3.67
CA VAL A 305 4.26 -42.66 -3.72
C VAL A 305 5.35 -43.38 -4.53
N LEU A 306 5.83 -42.79 -5.63
CA LEU A 306 6.83 -43.41 -6.50
C LEU A 306 8.12 -43.84 -5.75
N PRO A 307 8.78 -42.99 -4.96
CA PRO A 307 9.94 -43.37 -4.16
C PRO A 307 9.67 -44.52 -3.19
N ILE A 308 8.50 -44.52 -2.55
CA ILE A 308 8.09 -45.58 -1.61
C ILE A 308 7.97 -46.92 -2.34
N LEU A 309 7.38 -46.93 -3.54
CA LEU A 309 7.29 -48.14 -4.37
C LEU A 309 8.67 -48.65 -4.80
N PHE A 310 9.61 -47.76 -5.14
CA PHE A 310 10.99 -48.15 -5.47
C PHE A 310 11.75 -48.73 -4.27
N LEU A 311 11.54 -48.18 -3.06
CA LEU A 311 12.13 -48.71 -1.84
C LEU A 311 11.55 -50.09 -1.49
N ARG A 312 10.26 -50.30 -1.71
CA ARG A 312 9.62 -51.61 -1.51
C ARG A 312 10.13 -52.67 -2.48
N ARG A 313 10.42 -52.31 -3.73
CA ARG A 313 10.92 -53.24 -4.75
C ARG A 313 12.36 -53.72 -4.49
N LYS A 314 13.15 -53.00 -3.70
CA LYS A 314 14.54 -53.37 -3.35
C LYS A 314 14.67 -54.30 -2.14
N ARG A 315 13.56 -54.65 -1.47
CA ARG A 315 13.52 -55.68 -0.42
C ARG A 315 12.91 -56.96 -0.97
#